data_AF-A0A813L3I8-F1
#
_entry.id   AF-A0A813L3I8-F1
#
_cell.length_a   1.000
_cell.length_b   1.000
_cell.length_c   1.000
_cell.angle_alpha   90.00
_cell.angle_beta   90.00
_cell.angle_gamma   90.00
#
_symmetry.space_group_name_H-M   'P 1'
#
loop_
_entity.id
_entity.type
_entity.pdbx_description
1 polymer ?
#
loop_
_entity_poly.entity_id
_entity_poly.type
_entity_poly.pdbx_seq_one_letter_code
_entity_poly.pdbx_strand_id
1 'polypeptide(L)'
;MAIAPGTEVNLEVKLLSGQTLATVTAGPSWTTADLKQLPGSHVTPDKRIGSLMHGDRELGLQETVAAAGLVSGAVLQAVLVGVPLLHVFRPCSARELSERRGCGFGFKWLVGGSGEGHIVADHVQHSGMDSAPQAGKEVATAMATVAPNLENIIVLHSESQESGEILVISNPGQDPKQACISALALLDRDPEMGESSPNIHEHATLVSKDWNEHLERGFSCMDEAEGSLLAITKIMADSLEQHFEVSFEDEVVTAPVFYGGYASDGSIVGVLSARVWT
;
A
#
# COMPACT_ATOMS: atom_id res chain seq x y z
N MET A 1 37.92 -21.97 15.33
CA MET A 1 38.73 -21.68 14.13
C MET A 1 38.17 -20.41 13.53
N ALA A 2 38.89 -19.29 13.60
CA ALA A 2 38.40 -18.02 13.05
C ALA A 2 38.45 -18.08 11.52
N ILE A 3 37.36 -17.72 10.86
CA ILE A 3 37.23 -17.67 9.40
C ILE A 3 38.16 -16.56 8.89
N ALA A 4 38.90 -16.82 7.80
CA ALA A 4 39.73 -15.79 7.18
C ALA A 4 38.85 -14.59 6.74
N PRO A 5 39.27 -13.34 7.04
CA PRO A 5 38.50 -12.16 6.65
C PRO A 5 38.36 -12.12 5.12
N GLY A 6 37.12 -12.02 4.64
CA GLY A 6 36.78 -11.98 3.21
C GLY A 6 36.18 -13.27 2.63
N THR A 7 35.91 -14.28 3.45
CA THR A 7 35.28 -15.52 2.96
C THR A 7 33.76 -15.36 2.93
N GLU A 8 33.14 -15.52 1.77
CA GLU A 8 31.68 -15.62 1.63
C GLU A 8 31.13 -16.83 2.40
N VAL A 9 29.91 -16.73 2.90
CA VAL A 9 29.23 -17.82 3.61
C VAL A 9 27.99 -18.25 2.85
N ASN A 10 27.79 -19.56 2.74
CA ASN A 10 26.55 -20.11 2.18
C ASN A 10 25.53 -20.24 3.30
N LEU A 11 24.39 -19.57 3.16
CA LEU A 11 23.30 -19.55 4.12
C LEU A 11 22.07 -20.22 3.52
N GLU A 12 21.33 -20.95 4.36
CA GLU A 12 20.03 -21.50 3.98
C GLU A 12 18.94 -20.75 4.74
N VAL A 13 17.99 -20.15 4.02
CA VAL A 13 16.85 -19.44 4.61
C VAL A 13 15.62 -20.34 4.53
N LYS A 14 15.02 -20.67 5.67
CA LYS A 14 13.86 -21.56 5.78
C LYS A 14 12.67 -20.87 6.41
N LEU A 15 11.47 -21.28 6.05
CA LEU A 15 10.26 -20.98 6.81
C LEU A 15 10.22 -21.80 8.10
N LEU A 16 9.39 -21.37 9.06
CA LEU A 16 9.14 -22.14 10.30
C LEU A 16 8.59 -23.55 10.04
N SER A 17 7.96 -23.77 8.90
CA SER A 17 7.53 -25.10 8.44
C SER A 17 8.69 -26.04 8.07
N GLY A 18 9.92 -25.54 8.01
CA GLY A 18 11.10 -26.26 7.53
C GLY A 18 11.34 -26.18 6.02
N GLN A 19 10.41 -25.57 5.28
CA GLN A 19 10.55 -25.38 3.83
C GLN A 19 11.63 -24.36 3.50
N THR A 20 12.53 -24.69 2.56
CA THR A 20 13.57 -23.78 2.11
C THR A 20 12.99 -22.67 1.23
N LEU A 21 13.24 -21.43 1.63
CA LEU A 21 12.82 -20.22 0.93
C LEU A 21 13.86 -19.80 -0.12
N ALA A 22 15.14 -19.82 0.26
CA ALA A 22 16.27 -19.47 -0.60
C ALA A 22 17.57 -20.05 -0.04
N THR A 23 18.54 -20.26 -0.92
CA THR A 23 19.95 -20.52 -0.57
C THR A 23 20.78 -19.38 -1.14
N VAL A 24 21.59 -18.73 -0.32
CA VAL A 24 22.32 -17.51 -0.69
C VAL A 24 23.79 -17.62 -0.30
N THR A 25 24.66 -17.13 -1.17
CA THR A 25 26.07 -16.88 -0.85
C THR A 25 26.20 -15.40 -0.48
N ALA A 26 26.44 -15.12 0.80
CA ALA A 26 26.49 -13.77 1.34
C ALA A 26 27.91 -13.38 1.76
N GLY A 27 28.29 -12.15 1.46
CA GLY A 27 29.55 -11.57 1.94
C GLY A 27 29.48 -11.22 3.43
N PRO A 28 30.62 -11.13 4.13
CA PRO A 28 30.65 -10.82 5.57
C PRO A 28 30.09 -9.43 5.93
N SER A 29 30.07 -8.50 4.96
CA SER A 29 29.53 -7.15 5.10
C SER A 29 28.05 -7.03 4.78
N TRP A 30 27.43 -8.09 4.22
CA TRP A 30 26.00 -8.07 3.96
C TRP A 30 25.26 -7.91 5.28
N THR A 31 24.24 -7.07 5.26
CA THR A 31 23.35 -6.85 6.40
C THR A 31 22.18 -7.81 6.36
N THR A 32 21.52 -7.95 7.50
CA THR A 32 20.24 -8.67 7.57
C THR A 32 19.18 -8.02 6.66
N ALA A 33 19.24 -6.70 6.45
CA ALA A 33 18.38 -6.00 5.50
C ALA A 33 18.59 -6.50 4.06
N ASP A 34 19.84 -6.67 3.63
CA ASP A 34 20.17 -7.21 2.31
C ASP A 34 19.62 -8.64 2.15
N LEU A 35 19.75 -9.46 3.20
CA LEU A 35 19.21 -10.84 3.21
C LEU A 35 17.68 -10.87 3.14
N LYS A 36 16.97 -9.87 3.70
CA LYS A 36 15.51 -9.78 3.63
C LYS A 36 15.00 -9.43 2.23
N GLN A 37 15.84 -8.86 1.37
CA GLN A 37 15.50 -8.54 -0.02
C GLN A 37 15.68 -9.72 -0.99
N LEU A 38 16.13 -10.88 -0.50
CA LEU A 38 16.38 -12.03 -1.35
C LEU A 38 15.09 -12.51 -2.04
N PRO A 39 15.11 -12.67 -3.38
CA PRO A 39 13.99 -13.27 -4.07
C PRO A 39 13.89 -14.75 -3.67
N GLY A 40 12.69 -15.19 -3.28
CA GLY A 40 12.41 -16.57 -2.94
C GLY A 40 11.18 -17.08 -3.68
N SER A 41 11.19 -18.34 -4.11
CA SER A 41 10.07 -18.96 -4.85
C SER A 41 8.75 -18.99 -4.06
N HIS A 42 8.81 -18.78 -2.74
CA HIS A 42 7.65 -18.74 -1.85
C HIS A 42 7.32 -17.34 -1.32
N VAL A 43 8.07 -16.32 -1.73
CA VAL A 43 7.73 -14.92 -1.46
C VAL A 43 6.82 -14.44 -2.59
N THR A 44 5.52 -14.49 -2.35
CA THR A 44 4.51 -13.91 -3.24
C THR A 44 4.50 -12.37 -3.09
N PRO A 45 3.96 -11.61 -4.06
CA PRO A 45 3.96 -10.14 -3.99
C PRO A 45 3.29 -9.55 -2.74
N ASP A 46 2.37 -10.29 -2.10
CA ASP A 46 1.69 -9.93 -0.86
C ASP A 46 2.49 -10.27 0.40
N LYS A 47 3.72 -10.77 0.28
CA LYS A 47 4.55 -11.18 1.42
C LYS A 47 5.97 -10.65 1.32
N ARG A 48 6.60 -10.45 2.48
CA ARG A 48 8.03 -10.20 2.60
C ARG A 48 8.61 -10.89 3.82
N ILE A 49 9.93 -10.98 3.89
CA ILE A 49 10.61 -11.44 5.10
C ILE A 49 10.54 -10.33 6.15
N GLY A 50 9.70 -10.51 7.17
CA GLY A 50 9.57 -9.57 8.29
C GLY A 50 10.74 -9.69 9.26
N SER A 51 11.10 -10.93 9.62
CA SER A 51 12.17 -11.23 10.57
C SER A 51 13.03 -12.41 10.11
N LEU A 52 14.30 -12.37 10.48
CA LEU A 52 15.26 -13.46 10.27
C LEU A 52 15.81 -13.88 11.64
N MET A 53 15.70 -15.15 11.95
CA MET A 53 16.16 -15.74 13.20
C MET A 53 17.38 -16.62 12.94
N HIS A 54 18.34 -16.61 13.86
CA HIS A 54 19.42 -17.57 13.94
C HIS A 54 19.35 -18.27 15.30
N GLY A 55 18.92 -19.53 15.30
CA GLY A 55 18.54 -20.21 16.54
C GLY A 55 17.31 -19.55 17.17
N ASP A 56 17.42 -19.11 18.41
CA ASP A 56 16.39 -18.41 19.19
C ASP A 56 16.49 -16.88 19.11
N ARG A 57 17.49 -16.36 18.40
CA ARG A 57 17.79 -14.93 18.32
C ARG A 57 17.30 -14.33 17.03
N GLU A 58 16.56 -13.22 17.12
CA GLU A 58 16.26 -12.35 15.98
C GLU A 58 17.48 -11.50 15.60
N LEU A 59 17.77 -11.44 14.31
CA LEU A 59 18.87 -10.64 13.76
C LEU A 59 18.42 -9.19 13.53
N GLY A 60 19.23 -8.23 13.99
CA GLY A 60 18.96 -6.81 13.78
C GLY A 60 19.14 -6.39 12.31
N LEU A 61 18.33 -5.45 11.81
CA LEU A 61 18.35 -5.05 10.39
C LEU A 61 19.75 -4.65 9.87
N GLN A 62 20.51 -3.90 10.67
CA GLN A 62 21.85 -3.42 10.33
C GLN A 62 22.97 -4.36 10.79
N GLU A 63 22.61 -5.47 11.42
CA GLU A 63 23.58 -6.47 11.83
C GLU A 63 24.13 -7.17 10.59
N THR A 64 25.45 -7.17 10.45
CA THR A 64 26.13 -7.83 9.34
C THR A 64 26.23 -9.33 9.57
N VAL A 65 26.37 -10.10 8.50
CA VAL A 65 26.60 -11.54 8.53
C VAL A 65 27.77 -11.91 9.46
N ALA A 66 28.87 -11.15 9.40
CA ALA A 66 30.02 -11.35 10.28
C ALA A 66 29.72 -11.01 11.76
N ALA A 67 29.01 -9.90 12.02
CA ALA A 67 28.64 -9.50 13.38
C ALA A 67 27.66 -10.47 14.03
N ALA A 68 26.75 -11.05 13.24
CA ALA A 68 25.82 -12.10 13.63
C ALA A 68 26.52 -13.46 13.89
N GLY A 69 27.82 -13.58 13.58
CA GLY A 69 28.58 -14.81 13.75
C GLY A 69 28.10 -15.93 12.82
N LEU A 70 27.48 -15.60 11.69
CA LEU A 70 27.00 -16.58 10.75
C LEU A 70 28.17 -17.23 10.02
N VAL A 71 28.09 -18.54 9.86
CA VAL A 71 29.11 -19.36 9.19
C VAL A 71 28.49 -20.09 8.01
N SER A 72 29.32 -20.59 7.08
CA SER A 72 28.83 -21.38 5.96
C SER A 72 28.10 -22.63 6.46
N GLY A 73 26.89 -22.86 5.96
CA GLY A 73 25.97 -23.91 6.43
C GLY A 73 25.01 -23.46 7.53
N ALA A 74 25.07 -22.20 7.99
CA ALA A 74 24.09 -21.67 8.93
C ALA A 74 22.69 -21.65 8.31
N VAL A 75 21.69 -22.00 9.13
CA VAL A 75 20.28 -21.99 8.76
C VAL A 75 19.60 -20.83 9.45
N LEU A 76 18.99 -19.95 8.67
CA LEU A 76 18.16 -18.85 9.14
C LEU A 76 16.69 -19.24 9.05
N GLN A 77 15.90 -18.91 10.06
CA GLN A 77 14.44 -19.03 10.00
C GLN A 77 13.84 -17.68 9.63
N ALA A 78 13.13 -17.63 8.51
CA ALA A 78 12.38 -16.48 8.04
C ALA A 78 10.94 -16.53 8.53
N VAL A 79 10.49 -15.41 9.10
CA VAL A 79 9.08 -15.14 9.37
C VAL A 79 8.57 -14.24 8.25
N LEU A 80 7.62 -14.76 7.46
CA LEU A 80 6.95 -13.95 6.44
C LEU A 80 5.87 -13.11 7.08
N VAL A 81 5.79 -11.85 6.65
CA VAL A 81 4.72 -10.93 7.00
C VAL A 81 4.01 -10.49 5.72
N GLY A 82 2.70 -10.24 5.83
CA GLY A 82 1.95 -9.66 4.73
C GLY A 82 2.41 -8.23 4.45
N VAL A 83 2.41 -7.84 3.18
CA VAL A 83 2.54 -6.43 2.77
C VAL A 83 1.21 -5.95 2.20
N PRO A 84 0.86 -4.67 2.42
CA PRO A 84 -0.33 -4.08 1.84
C PRO A 84 -0.38 -4.32 0.33
N LEU A 85 -1.42 -5.01 -0.14
CA LEU A 85 -1.62 -5.31 -1.56
C LEU A 85 -2.95 -4.73 -2.01
N LEU A 86 -2.90 -3.90 -3.05
CA LEU A 86 -4.08 -3.28 -3.64
C LEU A 86 -4.77 -4.20 -4.64
N HIS A 87 -6.09 -4.32 -4.50
CA HIS A 87 -6.98 -5.04 -5.40
C HIS A 87 -7.98 -4.07 -6.02
N VAL A 88 -8.12 -4.12 -7.34
CA VAL A 88 -8.99 -3.25 -8.13
C VAL A 88 -9.84 -4.07 -9.11
N PHE A 89 -11.00 -3.57 -9.52
CA PHE A 89 -11.85 -4.26 -10.50
C PHE A 89 -11.21 -4.36 -11.89
N ARG A 90 -10.36 -3.39 -12.25
CA ARG A 90 -9.56 -3.39 -13.48
C ARG A 90 -8.07 -3.39 -13.10
N PRO A 91 -7.41 -4.57 -13.03
CA PRO A 91 -5.98 -4.68 -12.77
C PRO A 91 -5.19 -3.71 -13.65
N CYS A 92 -4.22 -3.03 -13.05
CA CYS A 92 -3.40 -2.03 -13.71
C CYS A 92 -2.11 -1.79 -12.91
N SER A 93 -1.16 -1.12 -13.52
CA SER A 93 0.01 -0.58 -12.83
C SER A 93 -0.37 0.58 -11.91
N ALA A 94 0.49 0.87 -10.93
CA ALA A 94 0.35 2.08 -10.10
C ALA A 94 0.34 3.37 -10.94
N ARG A 95 1.11 3.38 -12.03
CA ARG A 95 1.16 4.48 -12.98
C ARG A 95 -0.18 4.71 -13.68
N GLU A 96 -0.75 3.65 -14.27
CA GLU A 96 -2.07 3.73 -14.94
C GLU A 96 -3.18 4.11 -13.96
N LEU A 97 -3.13 3.64 -12.70
CA LEU A 97 -4.09 4.05 -11.68
C LEU A 97 -3.95 5.55 -11.37
N SER A 98 -2.71 6.03 -11.17
CA SER A 98 -2.42 7.43 -10.91
C SER A 98 -2.77 8.34 -12.09
N GLU A 99 -2.67 7.89 -13.34
CA GLU A 99 -3.12 8.65 -14.52
C GLU A 99 -4.64 8.66 -14.66
N ARG A 100 -5.30 7.54 -14.35
CA ARG A 100 -6.77 7.42 -14.41
C ARG A 100 -7.46 8.23 -13.32
N ARG A 101 -6.83 8.32 -12.15
CA ARG A 101 -7.33 9.02 -10.95
C ARG A 101 -6.48 10.22 -10.59
N GLY A 102 -5.64 10.67 -11.51
CA GLY A 102 -4.98 11.96 -11.43
C GLY A 102 -5.95 12.99 -11.98
N CYS A 103 -5.91 14.19 -11.40
CA CYS A 103 -6.98 15.12 -11.64
C CYS A 103 -7.12 15.48 -13.14
N GLY A 104 -8.35 15.71 -13.60
CA GLY A 104 -8.72 15.74 -15.02
C GLY A 104 -7.81 16.57 -15.93
N PHE A 105 -7.82 16.30 -17.25
CA PHE A 105 -6.87 16.80 -18.28
C PHE A 105 -5.55 16.02 -18.43
N GLY A 106 -5.53 14.76 -17.99
CA GLY A 106 -4.35 13.90 -18.13
C GLY A 106 -3.27 14.22 -17.09
N PHE A 107 -3.62 14.87 -15.98
CA PHE A 107 -2.71 14.90 -14.85
C PHE A 107 -2.69 13.54 -14.16
N LYS A 108 -1.61 13.35 -13.44
CA LYS A 108 -1.27 12.23 -12.59
C LYS A 108 -1.11 12.76 -11.17
N TRP A 109 -0.89 11.88 -10.20
CA TRP A 109 -0.45 12.36 -8.89
C TRP A 109 0.98 12.88 -8.99
N LEU A 110 1.22 14.06 -8.44
CA LEU A 110 2.47 14.80 -8.61
C LEU A 110 2.68 15.80 -7.48
N VAL A 111 3.96 16.08 -7.22
CA VAL A 111 4.40 17.17 -6.33
C VAL A 111 4.72 18.37 -7.20
N GLY A 112 4.08 19.52 -6.93
CA GLY A 112 4.24 20.75 -7.71
C GLY A 112 3.54 20.72 -9.08
N GLY A 113 2.82 21.77 -9.46
CA GLY A 113 1.82 21.74 -10.55
C GLY A 113 2.32 21.66 -12.01
N SER A 114 3.58 21.28 -12.29
CA SER A 114 4.09 21.24 -13.68
C SER A 114 5.10 20.13 -13.99
N GLY A 115 5.20 19.09 -13.16
CA GLY A 115 6.14 17.97 -13.38
C GLY A 115 5.66 16.93 -14.39
N GLU A 116 6.60 16.30 -15.11
CA GLU A 116 6.32 15.10 -15.91
C GLU A 116 6.51 13.80 -15.09
N GLY A 117 7.06 13.92 -13.88
CA GLY A 117 7.33 12.83 -12.95
C GLY A 117 6.09 12.26 -12.29
N HIS A 118 6.09 10.94 -12.08
CA HIS A 118 5.09 10.25 -11.29
C HIS A 118 5.60 10.06 -9.86
N ILE A 119 4.74 10.28 -8.87
CA ILE A 119 5.06 9.99 -7.47
C ILE A 119 4.69 8.56 -7.07
N VAL A 120 4.56 7.65 -8.04
CA VAL A 120 4.27 6.24 -7.85
C VAL A 120 5.37 5.38 -8.44
N ALA A 121 5.62 4.21 -7.86
CA ALA A 121 6.64 3.28 -8.35
C ALA A 121 6.23 2.62 -9.69
N ASP A 122 7.09 2.74 -10.71
CA ASP A 122 6.82 2.24 -12.07
C ASP A 122 6.61 0.72 -12.19
N HIS A 123 7.15 -0.07 -11.25
CA HIS A 123 7.18 -1.53 -11.35
C HIS A 123 6.03 -2.21 -10.59
N VAL A 124 5.18 -1.46 -9.88
CA VAL A 124 4.11 -2.04 -9.08
C VAL A 124 2.87 -2.31 -9.92
N GLN A 125 2.35 -3.53 -9.80
CA GLN A 125 1.11 -3.99 -10.43
C GLN A 125 0.05 -4.24 -9.35
N HIS A 126 -1.12 -3.68 -9.55
CA HIS A 126 -2.28 -3.91 -8.69
C HIS A 126 -3.03 -5.17 -9.10
N SER A 127 -3.45 -5.93 -8.10
CA SER A 127 -4.13 -7.21 -8.31
C SER A 127 -5.59 -7.02 -8.70
N GLY A 128 -6.18 -8.07 -9.27
CA GLY A 128 -7.62 -8.11 -9.50
C GLY A 128 -8.42 -8.27 -8.22
N MET A 129 -9.66 -7.75 -8.25
CA MET A 129 -10.64 -7.93 -7.18
C MET A 129 -11.01 -9.41 -6.96
N ASP A 130 -10.78 -10.27 -7.95
CA ASP A 130 -11.00 -11.71 -7.84
C ASP A 130 -10.10 -12.39 -6.80
N SER A 131 -8.88 -11.86 -6.60
CA SER A 131 -7.90 -12.32 -5.60
C SER A 131 -7.97 -11.59 -4.25
N ALA A 132 -8.89 -10.63 -4.10
CA ALA A 132 -9.07 -9.92 -2.83
C ALA A 132 -9.60 -10.86 -1.72
N PRO A 133 -9.30 -10.57 -0.44
CA PRO A 133 -9.91 -11.24 0.70
C PRO A 133 -11.44 -11.24 0.62
N GLN A 134 -12.07 -12.35 1.01
CA GLN A 134 -13.48 -12.60 0.74
C GLN A 134 -14.41 -11.52 1.33
N ALA A 135 -14.21 -11.10 2.59
CA ALA A 135 -15.10 -10.12 3.20
C ALA A 135 -14.89 -8.75 2.55
N GLY A 136 -13.64 -8.34 2.33
CA GLY A 136 -13.34 -7.10 1.61
C GLY A 136 -13.94 -7.05 0.20
N LYS A 137 -13.83 -8.16 -0.54
CA LYS A 137 -14.38 -8.34 -1.88
C LYS A 137 -15.90 -8.25 -1.92
N GLU A 138 -16.59 -8.85 -0.94
CA GLU A 138 -18.05 -8.79 -0.83
C GLU A 138 -18.53 -7.36 -0.64
N VAL A 139 -17.91 -6.60 0.27
CA VAL A 139 -18.23 -5.18 0.48
C VAL A 139 -17.97 -4.36 -0.77
N ALA A 140 -16.79 -4.51 -1.39
CA ALA A 140 -16.44 -3.81 -2.62
C ALA A 140 -17.42 -4.11 -3.77
N THR A 141 -17.87 -5.36 -3.90
CA THR A 141 -18.85 -5.77 -4.92
C THR A 141 -20.23 -5.18 -4.65
N ALA A 142 -20.65 -5.11 -3.38
CA ALA A 142 -21.89 -4.45 -2.99
C ALA A 142 -21.86 -2.95 -3.34
N MET A 143 -20.75 -2.27 -3.03
CA MET A 143 -20.53 -0.86 -3.41
C MET A 143 -20.60 -0.66 -4.93
N ALA A 144 -19.93 -1.53 -5.70
CA ALA A 144 -19.92 -1.46 -7.16
C ALA A 144 -21.30 -1.74 -7.77
N THR A 145 -22.13 -2.55 -7.10
CA THR A 145 -23.50 -2.86 -7.54
C THR A 145 -24.42 -1.65 -7.42
N VAL A 146 -24.30 -0.87 -6.34
CA VAL A 146 -25.14 0.32 -6.13
C VAL A 146 -24.63 1.57 -6.86
N ALA A 147 -23.36 1.55 -7.29
CA ALA A 147 -22.73 2.64 -8.02
C ALA A 147 -21.89 2.12 -9.22
N PRO A 148 -22.52 1.47 -10.22
CA PRO A 148 -21.80 0.86 -11.34
C PRO A 148 -21.05 1.87 -12.22
N ASN A 149 -21.44 3.14 -12.16
CA ASN A 149 -20.84 4.24 -12.92
C ASN A 149 -20.02 5.18 -12.03
N LEU A 150 -19.50 4.73 -10.88
CA LEU A 150 -18.74 5.57 -9.94
C LEU A 150 -17.58 6.31 -10.61
N GLU A 151 -16.99 5.75 -11.67
CA GLU A 151 -15.94 6.40 -12.47
C GLU A 151 -16.40 7.67 -13.22
N ASN A 152 -17.70 7.95 -13.27
CA ASN A 152 -18.29 9.15 -13.88
C ASN A 152 -19.06 10.01 -12.85
N ILE A 153 -19.06 9.62 -11.57
CA ILE A 153 -19.74 10.34 -10.49
C ILE A 153 -18.70 11.20 -9.78
N ILE A 154 -18.98 12.48 -9.62
CA ILE A 154 -18.09 13.40 -8.91
C ILE A 154 -18.11 13.03 -7.43
N VAL A 155 -16.99 12.54 -6.93
CA VAL A 155 -16.80 12.18 -5.52
C VAL A 155 -16.32 13.38 -4.73
N LEU A 156 -15.43 14.21 -5.28
CA LEU A 156 -14.89 15.37 -4.60
C LEU A 156 -15.03 16.62 -5.44
N HIS A 157 -15.58 17.68 -4.84
CA HIS A 157 -15.50 19.04 -5.36
C HIS A 157 -14.25 19.71 -4.81
N SER A 158 -13.15 19.60 -5.56
CA SER A 158 -12.05 20.56 -5.42
C SER A 158 -12.09 21.52 -6.61
N GLU A 159 -10.94 22.06 -6.98
CA GLU A 159 -10.73 22.82 -8.22
C GLU A 159 -10.88 21.96 -9.48
N SER A 160 -10.91 20.64 -9.30
CA SER A 160 -11.22 19.63 -10.31
C SER A 160 -12.40 18.78 -9.86
N GLN A 161 -13.12 18.25 -10.86
CA GLN A 161 -14.23 17.34 -10.67
C GLN A 161 -13.70 15.91 -10.79
N GLU A 162 -13.47 15.28 -9.64
CA GLU A 162 -12.83 13.97 -9.59
C GLU A 162 -13.82 12.86 -9.26
N SER A 163 -13.70 11.76 -9.99
CA SER A 163 -14.54 10.59 -9.84
C SER A 163 -13.89 9.46 -9.05
N GLY A 164 -14.69 8.45 -8.68
CA GLY A 164 -14.27 7.43 -7.73
C GLY A 164 -13.84 6.08 -8.35
N GLU A 165 -13.02 5.35 -7.61
CA GLU A 165 -12.75 3.92 -7.82
C GLU A 165 -12.82 3.14 -6.51
N ILE A 166 -13.54 2.01 -6.51
CA ILE A 166 -13.61 1.13 -5.35
C ILE A 166 -12.38 0.21 -5.36
N LEU A 167 -11.76 0.05 -4.20
CA LEU A 167 -10.58 -0.79 -4.02
C LEU A 167 -10.60 -1.54 -2.69
N VAL A 168 -9.78 -2.59 -2.61
CA VAL A 168 -9.52 -3.36 -1.39
C VAL A 168 -8.02 -3.41 -1.16
N ILE A 169 -7.57 -3.18 0.07
CA ILE A 169 -6.18 -3.37 0.50
C ILE A 169 -6.13 -4.58 1.44
N SER A 170 -5.51 -5.67 1.01
CA SER A 170 -5.24 -6.82 1.85
C SER A 170 -3.95 -6.63 2.64
N ASN A 171 -3.82 -7.33 3.78
CA ASN A 171 -2.67 -7.24 4.69
C ASN A 171 -2.27 -5.78 5.07
N PRO A 172 -3.22 -4.90 5.45
CA PRO A 172 -2.90 -3.48 5.65
C PRO A 172 -1.95 -3.23 6.83
N GLY A 173 -1.84 -4.15 7.79
CA GLY A 173 -1.13 -3.90 9.03
C GLY A 173 -1.94 -3.03 10.00
N GLN A 174 -1.26 -2.37 10.93
CA GLN A 174 -1.90 -1.62 12.02
C GLN A 174 -2.07 -0.12 11.73
N ASP A 175 -1.35 0.41 10.74
CA ASP A 175 -1.40 1.83 10.36
C ASP A 175 -2.10 1.96 9.00
N PRO A 176 -3.38 2.38 8.96
CA PRO A 176 -4.12 2.51 7.70
C PRO A 176 -3.52 3.57 6.78
N LYS A 177 -2.86 4.61 7.33
CA LYS A 177 -2.20 5.63 6.52
C LYS A 177 -1.05 4.99 5.74
N GLN A 178 -0.16 4.29 6.45
CA GLN A 178 0.97 3.60 5.82
C GLN A 178 0.50 2.50 4.88
N ALA A 179 -0.60 1.82 5.19
CA ALA A 179 -1.21 0.82 4.33
C ALA A 179 -1.64 1.41 2.99
N CYS A 180 -2.38 2.53 3.01
CA CYS A 180 -2.82 3.23 1.80
C CYS A 180 -1.64 3.71 0.96
N ILE A 181 -0.64 4.37 1.58
CA ILE A 181 0.56 4.85 0.89
C ILE A 181 1.29 3.70 0.20
N SER A 182 1.53 2.61 0.93
CA SER A 182 2.27 1.46 0.43
C SER A 182 1.50 0.72 -0.68
N ALA A 183 0.19 0.54 -0.50
CA ALA A 183 -0.66 -0.17 -1.47
C ALA A 183 -0.84 0.61 -2.78
N LEU A 184 -0.91 1.95 -2.71
CA LEU A 184 -0.91 2.85 -3.88
C LEU A 184 0.48 2.99 -4.52
N ALA A 185 1.51 2.41 -3.90
CA ALA A 185 2.91 2.47 -4.32
C ALA A 185 3.45 3.90 -4.43
N LEU A 186 3.00 4.80 -3.54
CA LEU A 186 3.50 6.17 -3.50
C LEU A 186 4.96 6.19 -3.05
N LEU A 187 5.79 6.90 -3.80
CA LEU A 187 7.18 7.17 -3.45
C LEU A 187 7.23 8.15 -2.27
N ASP A 188 8.31 8.09 -1.50
CA ASP A 188 8.57 9.04 -0.41
C ASP A 188 8.90 10.43 -0.96
N ARG A 189 9.49 10.50 -2.16
CA ARG A 189 9.89 11.74 -2.84
C ARG A 189 9.60 11.66 -4.33
N ASP A 190 9.39 12.81 -4.93
CA ASP A 190 9.35 12.95 -6.39
C ASP A 190 10.75 12.72 -6.98
N PRO A 191 10.91 11.74 -7.89
CA PRO A 191 12.20 11.39 -8.45
C PRO A 191 12.81 12.50 -9.33
N GLU A 192 12.01 13.39 -9.92
CA GLU A 192 12.49 14.51 -10.74
C GLU A 192 13.00 15.67 -9.88
N MET A 193 12.37 15.91 -8.73
CA MET A 193 12.79 16.96 -7.79
C MET A 193 13.93 16.53 -6.86
N GLY A 194 14.15 15.21 -6.69
CA GLY A 194 15.21 14.66 -5.86
C GLY A 194 15.14 15.15 -4.41
N GLU A 195 16.25 15.65 -3.87
CA GLU A 195 16.32 16.15 -2.48
C GLU A 195 15.46 17.40 -2.24
N SER A 196 15.09 18.13 -3.29
CA SER A 196 14.20 19.29 -3.18
C SER A 196 12.73 18.91 -3.04
N SER A 197 12.39 17.63 -3.29
CA SER A 197 11.03 17.14 -3.07
C SER A 197 10.73 17.06 -1.57
N PRO A 198 9.55 17.54 -1.09
CA PRO A 198 9.06 17.21 0.24
C PRO A 198 8.91 15.70 0.42
N ASN A 199 8.89 15.25 1.68
CA ASN A 199 8.56 13.86 1.98
C ASN A 199 7.05 13.65 1.86
N ILE A 200 6.61 13.05 0.76
CA ILE A 200 5.21 12.84 0.41
C ILE A 200 4.47 12.05 1.51
N HIS A 201 5.15 11.11 2.17
CA HIS A 201 4.56 10.28 3.21
C HIS A 201 4.34 11.05 4.52
N GLU A 202 5.19 12.04 4.82
CA GLU A 202 5.04 12.90 5.99
C GLU A 202 3.84 13.85 5.85
N HIS A 203 3.56 14.30 4.62
CA HIS A 203 2.39 15.13 4.30
C HIS A 203 1.08 14.34 4.16
N ALA A 204 1.11 13.02 4.28
CA ALA A 204 -0.12 12.24 4.32
C ALA A 204 -0.83 12.43 5.68
N THR A 205 -2.13 12.68 5.63
CA THR A 205 -3.00 12.85 6.79
C THR A 205 -3.94 11.66 6.96
N LEU A 206 -4.34 11.40 8.19
CA LEU A 206 -5.33 10.38 8.55
C LEU A 206 -6.34 11.00 9.50
N VAL A 207 -7.60 11.03 9.10
CA VAL A 207 -8.70 11.56 9.90
C VAL A 207 -9.65 10.43 10.21
N SER A 208 -9.88 10.16 11.50
CA SER A 208 -10.93 9.23 11.93
C SER A 208 -12.30 9.78 11.55
N LYS A 209 -13.17 8.91 11.07
CA LYS A 209 -14.51 9.26 10.63
C LYS A 209 -15.53 8.33 11.27
N ASP A 210 -16.80 8.65 11.11
CA ASP A 210 -17.91 7.73 11.37
C ASP A 210 -18.93 7.89 10.24
N TRP A 211 -18.96 6.96 9.30
CA TRP A 211 -19.84 7.03 8.13
C TRP A 211 -21.33 7.02 8.47
N ASN A 212 -21.72 6.64 9.70
CA ASN A 212 -23.09 6.80 10.16
C ASN A 212 -23.52 8.27 10.24
N GLU A 213 -22.59 9.19 10.53
CA GLU A 213 -22.85 10.63 10.57
C GLU A 213 -23.03 11.26 9.16
N HIS A 214 -22.83 10.47 8.11
CA HIS A 214 -22.81 10.92 6.72
C HIS A 214 -23.91 10.29 5.85
N LEU A 215 -24.84 9.54 6.43
CA LEU A 215 -25.88 8.82 5.69
C LEU A 215 -26.82 9.71 4.86
N GLU A 216 -26.98 10.99 5.22
CA GLU A 216 -27.84 11.95 4.50
C GLU A 216 -27.10 12.77 3.44
N ARG A 217 -25.77 12.86 3.52
CA ARG A 217 -24.93 13.75 2.69
C ARG A 217 -23.78 13.05 1.95
N GLY A 218 -23.63 11.75 2.13
CA GLY A 218 -22.56 10.95 1.56
C GLY A 218 -21.21 11.16 2.27
N PHE A 219 -20.29 10.21 2.06
CA PHE A 219 -18.98 10.20 2.71
C PHE A 219 -18.11 11.39 2.27
N SER A 220 -18.36 11.94 1.07
CA SER A 220 -17.68 13.13 0.55
C SER A 220 -18.24 14.45 1.07
N CYS A 221 -19.33 14.43 1.85
CA CYS A 221 -19.96 15.61 2.45
C CYS A 221 -20.41 16.69 1.46
N MET A 222 -20.72 16.32 0.22
CA MET A 222 -21.23 17.26 -0.75
C MET A 222 -22.68 17.65 -0.41
N ASP A 223 -23.02 18.93 -0.56
CA ASP A 223 -24.33 19.48 -0.22
C ASP A 223 -25.48 18.77 -0.97
N GLU A 224 -25.21 18.25 -2.17
CA GLU A 224 -26.14 17.48 -2.99
C GLU A 224 -25.50 16.17 -3.45
N ALA A 225 -25.23 15.25 -2.51
CA ALA A 225 -24.68 13.95 -2.86
C ALA A 225 -25.63 13.16 -3.78
N GLU A 226 -25.06 12.62 -4.86
CA GLU A 226 -25.79 11.71 -5.73
C GLU A 226 -26.26 10.47 -4.95
N GLY A 227 -27.44 9.92 -5.30
CA GLY A 227 -28.01 8.75 -4.61
C GLY A 227 -27.08 7.55 -4.55
N SER A 228 -26.18 7.39 -5.53
CA SER A 228 -25.14 6.36 -5.55
C SER A 228 -24.12 6.53 -4.42
N LEU A 229 -23.71 7.77 -4.11
CA LEU A 229 -22.77 8.05 -3.02
C LEU A 229 -23.42 7.79 -1.66
N LEU A 230 -24.70 8.17 -1.50
CA LEU A 230 -25.48 7.84 -0.30
C LEU A 230 -25.58 6.32 -0.09
N ALA A 231 -25.83 5.57 -1.17
CA ALA A 231 -25.90 4.11 -1.12
C ALA A 231 -24.55 3.48 -0.75
N ILE A 232 -23.44 3.98 -1.31
CA ILE A 232 -22.10 3.55 -0.91
C ILE A 232 -21.85 3.87 0.57
N THR A 233 -22.14 5.08 1.03
CA THR A 233 -21.94 5.49 2.43
C THR A 233 -22.70 4.58 3.37
N LYS A 234 -23.93 4.20 3.02
CA LYS A 234 -24.69 3.24 3.80
C LYS A 234 -24.00 1.87 3.89
N ILE A 235 -23.48 1.35 2.78
CA ILE A 235 -22.75 0.07 2.78
C ILE A 235 -21.50 0.18 3.66
N MET A 236 -20.72 1.26 3.53
CA MET A 236 -19.53 1.49 4.34
C MET A 236 -19.87 1.60 5.84
N ALA A 237 -20.93 2.31 6.20
CA ALA A 237 -21.39 2.42 7.58
C ALA A 237 -21.85 1.08 8.17
N ASP A 238 -22.57 0.28 7.39
CA ASP A 238 -23.12 -1.01 7.84
C ASP A 238 -22.07 -2.14 7.88
N SER A 239 -21.03 -2.08 7.04
CA SER A 239 -20.15 -3.24 6.75
C SER A 239 -18.69 -3.04 7.13
N LEU A 240 -18.27 -1.80 7.40
CA LEU A 240 -16.90 -1.47 7.78
C LEU A 240 -16.85 -0.96 9.23
N GLU A 241 -15.70 -1.15 9.86
CA GLU A 241 -15.36 -0.62 11.16
C GLU A 241 -14.18 0.35 11.05
N GLN A 242 -13.90 1.12 12.11
CA GLN A 242 -12.75 2.02 12.20
C GLN A 242 -12.63 2.90 10.94
N HIS A 243 -13.69 3.66 10.64
CA HIS A 243 -13.77 4.48 9.44
C HIS A 243 -12.71 5.58 9.44
N PHE A 244 -12.16 5.87 8.27
CA PHE A 244 -11.13 6.89 8.12
C PHE A 244 -11.09 7.52 6.73
N GLU A 245 -10.50 8.70 6.68
CA GLU A 245 -10.09 9.38 5.45
C GLU A 245 -8.56 9.52 5.45
N VAL A 246 -7.91 9.07 4.37
CA VAL A 246 -6.51 9.39 4.08
C VAL A 246 -6.48 10.46 3.00
N SER A 247 -5.77 11.53 3.26
CA SER A 247 -5.57 12.65 2.35
C SER A 247 -4.13 13.15 2.47
N PHE A 248 -3.80 14.29 1.88
CA PHE A 248 -2.46 14.88 1.95
C PHE A 248 -2.54 16.35 2.39
N GLU A 249 -1.41 17.00 2.62
CA GLU A 249 -1.33 18.46 2.79
C GLU A 249 -1.14 19.14 1.41
N ASP A 250 -1.07 20.47 1.36
CA ASP A 250 -1.06 21.26 0.11
C ASP A 250 0.27 21.16 -0.65
N GLU A 251 1.34 20.67 -0.03
CA GLU A 251 2.61 20.39 -0.69
C GLU A 251 2.51 19.29 -1.77
N VAL A 252 1.48 18.42 -1.68
CA VAL A 252 1.15 17.44 -2.72
C VAL A 252 -0.03 17.96 -3.53
N VAL A 253 0.31 18.70 -4.59
CA VAL A 253 -0.63 19.43 -5.47
C VAL A 253 -1.77 18.54 -5.96
N THR A 254 -1.43 17.41 -6.59
CA THR A 254 -2.42 16.45 -7.06
C THR A 254 -2.24 15.16 -6.28
N ALA A 255 -3.16 14.86 -5.39
CA ALA A 255 -3.01 13.77 -4.42
C ALA A 255 -4.23 12.85 -4.39
N PRO A 256 -4.04 11.54 -4.15
CA PRO A 256 -5.14 10.64 -3.89
C PRO A 256 -5.83 11.00 -2.58
N VAL A 257 -7.15 10.83 -2.56
CA VAL A 257 -7.97 10.89 -1.34
C VAL A 257 -8.72 9.57 -1.22
N PHE A 258 -8.61 8.93 -0.06
CA PHE A 258 -9.18 7.62 0.16
C PHE A 258 -10.13 7.62 1.36
N TYR A 259 -11.38 7.25 1.11
CA TYR A 259 -12.43 7.13 2.13
C TYR A 259 -12.67 5.65 2.37
N GLY A 260 -12.38 5.17 3.58
CA GLY A 260 -12.39 3.73 3.84
C GLY A 260 -12.73 3.33 5.27
N GLY A 261 -12.56 2.04 5.51
CA GLY A 261 -12.69 1.39 6.80
C GLY A 261 -12.24 -0.07 6.68
N TYR A 262 -12.22 -0.77 7.82
CA TYR A 262 -11.82 -2.16 7.90
C TYR A 262 -13.03 -3.08 7.74
N ALA A 263 -12.94 -4.05 6.83
CA ALA A 263 -13.89 -5.17 6.76
C ALA A 263 -13.63 -6.17 7.90
N SER A 264 -14.55 -7.12 8.07
CA SER A 264 -14.50 -8.13 9.15
C SER A 264 -13.30 -9.09 9.09
N ASP A 265 -12.64 -9.20 7.94
CA ASP A 265 -11.40 -9.97 7.75
C ASP A 265 -10.12 -9.13 7.99
N GLY A 266 -10.27 -7.87 8.38
CA GLY A 266 -9.18 -6.92 8.60
C GLY A 266 -8.60 -6.31 7.33
N SER A 267 -9.16 -6.58 6.15
CA SER A 267 -8.82 -5.82 4.94
C SER A 267 -9.39 -4.40 5.00
N ILE A 268 -8.76 -3.45 4.31
CA ILE A 268 -9.31 -2.11 4.13
C ILE A 268 -10.14 -2.09 2.85
N VAL A 269 -11.32 -1.50 2.88
CA VAL A 269 -12.18 -1.28 1.71
C VAL A 269 -12.57 0.19 1.66
N GLY A 270 -12.67 0.75 0.46
CA GLY A 270 -13.09 2.13 0.33
C GLY A 270 -13.14 2.66 -1.10
N VAL A 271 -13.36 3.96 -1.21
CA VAL A 271 -13.39 4.72 -2.46
C VAL A 271 -12.16 5.62 -2.54
N LEU A 272 -11.41 5.48 -3.63
CA LEU A 272 -10.34 6.36 -4.04
C LEU A 272 -10.88 7.44 -4.97
N SER A 273 -10.49 8.68 -4.71
CA SER A 273 -10.64 9.85 -5.58
C SER A 273 -9.30 10.58 -5.62
N ALA A 274 -9.26 11.76 -6.23
CA ALA A 274 -8.16 12.69 -6.05
C ALA A 274 -8.67 14.10 -5.75
N ARG A 275 -7.73 14.96 -5.38
CA ARG A 275 -7.91 16.40 -5.18
C ARG A 275 -6.75 17.16 -5.82
N VAL A 276 -7.01 18.43 -6.14
CA VAL A 276 -6.00 19.42 -6.56
C VAL A 276 -5.97 20.57 -5.58
N TRP A 277 -4.78 21.12 -5.35
CA TRP A 277 -4.53 22.45 -4.78
C TRP A 277 -3.93 23.39 -5.82
N THR A 278 -4.31 24.67 -5.82
CA THR A 278 -3.62 25.75 -6.55
C THR A 278 -2.92 26.75 -5.64
#